data_AF-A0A4Q3MWT2-F1
#
_entry.id   AF-A0A4Q3MWT2-F1
#
_cell.length_a   1.000
_cell.length_b   1.000
_cell.length_c   1.000
_cell.angle_alpha   90.00
_cell.angle_beta   90.00
_cell.angle_gamma   90.00
#
_symmetry.space_group_name_H-M   'P 1'
#
loop_
_entity.id
_entity.type
_entity.pdbx_description
1 polymer ?
#
loop_
_entity_poly.entity_id
_entity_poly.type
_entity_poly.pdbx_seq_one_letter_code
_entity_poly.pdbx_strand_id
1 'polypeptide(L)'
;MQVAARRGKPALACWLEIKPFELAMEQEKVEVYFAEIRPPQSVRDAWAGMQARGVAWQESYRKFARIELATAAAASAPERAAVRRPAGLDLEIVVLGDAPIAVGQPLEFQVLREGRPLAGFPVELVSERSPLGVWRETDSAGRLRHTLPFAGRWLLRGTDLRLAPQDRWSSLFVTLAIEAPTAGSPVRP
;
A
#
# COMPACT_ATOMS: atom_id res chain seq x y z
N MET A 1 -33.08 -18.50 18.77
CA MET A 1 -32.92 -18.47 17.30
C MET A 1 -31.44 -18.69 17.00
N GLN A 2 -31.04 -19.94 16.78
CA GLN A 2 -29.64 -20.30 16.43
C GLN A 2 -29.43 -19.98 14.95
N VAL A 3 -28.48 -19.11 14.65
CA VAL A 3 -28.02 -18.89 13.27
C VAL A 3 -26.91 -19.91 13.02
N ALA A 4 -27.25 -20.99 12.32
CA ALA A 4 -26.27 -21.91 11.78
C ALA A 4 -25.36 -21.15 10.82
N ALA A 5 -24.08 -21.03 11.17
CA ALA A 5 -23.07 -20.53 10.26
C ALA A 5 -23.04 -21.46 9.04
N ARG A 6 -23.46 -20.96 7.86
CA ARG A 6 -23.10 -21.61 6.61
C ARG A 6 -21.58 -21.68 6.60
N ARG A 7 -21.00 -22.88 6.56
CA ARG A 7 -19.59 -23.07 6.19
C ARG A 7 -19.43 -22.52 4.76
N GLY A 8 -19.07 -21.25 4.68
CA GLY A 8 -18.92 -20.48 3.45
C GLY A 8 -17.49 -20.54 2.95
N LYS A 9 -17.32 -20.30 1.64
CA LYS A 9 -16.01 -20.23 0.97
C LYS A 9 -15.00 -19.39 1.78
N PRO A 10 -13.71 -19.76 1.76
CA PRO A 10 -12.68 -18.98 2.45
C PRO A 10 -12.64 -17.54 1.92
N ALA A 11 -12.41 -16.57 2.80
CA ALA A 11 -12.13 -15.20 2.38
C ALA A 11 -10.87 -15.18 1.52
N LEU A 12 -10.85 -14.38 0.45
CA LEU A 12 -9.70 -14.27 -0.46
C LEU A 12 -8.94 -12.95 -0.28
N ALA A 13 -9.59 -11.92 0.26
CA ALA A 13 -8.98 -10.65 0.57
C ALA A 13 -9.74 -9.95 1.70
N CYS A 14 -9.07 -9.02 2.37
CA CYS A 14 -9.69 -8.08 3.29
C CYS A 14 -9.00 -6.72 3.20
N TRP A 15 -9.68 -5.70 3.72
CA TRP A 15 -9.17 -4.35 3.79
C TRP A 15 -9.68 -3.65 5.05
N LEU A 16 -8.96 -2.62 5.47
CA LEU A 16 -9.32 -1.79 6.60
C LEU A 16 -8.85 -0.36 6.39
N GLU A 17 -9.52 0.54 7.07
CA GLU A 17 -9.08 1.91 7.29
C GLU A 17 -9.11 2.22 8.78
N ILE A 18 -8.24 3.13 9.20
CA ILE A 18 -8.32 3.71 10.54
C ILE A 18 -8.94 5.11 10.49
N LYS A 19 -9.51 5.53 11.61
CA LYS A 19 -9.94 6.91 11.83
C LYS A 19 -8.72 7.86 11.76
N PRO A 20 -8.94 9.14 11.41
CA PRO A 20 -7.89 10.16 11.48
C PRO A 20 -7.20 10.19 12.83
N PHE A 21 -5.89 10.39 12.82
CA PHE A 21 -5.06 10.56 14.00
C PHE A 21 -4.20 11.81 13.84
N GLU A 22 -4.14 12.63 14.88
CA GLU A 22 -3.34 13.85 14.91
C GLU A 22 -1.98 13.57 15.56
N LEU A 23 -0.90 14.03 14.92
CA LEU A 23 0.47 13.87 15.36
C LEU A 23 1.19 15.21 15.31
N ALA A 24 1.90 15.55 16.38
CA ALA A 24 2.97 16.55 16.34
C ALA A 24 4.30 15.83 16.25
N MET A 25 5.20 16.32 15.39
CA MET A 25 6.51 15.72 15.17
C MET A 25 7.62 16.72 15.48
N GLU A 26 8.65 16.24 16.18
CA GLU A 26 9.89 16.97 16.40
C GLU A 26 10.60 17.23 15.06
N GLN A 27 11.21 18.41 14.91
CA GLN A 27 11.79 18.82 13.63
C GLN A 27 12.90 17.86 13.19
N GLU A 28 13.67 17.31 14.13
CA GLU A 28 14.77 16.38 13.87
C GLU A 28 14.28 15.03 13.31
N LYS A 29 13.02 14.66 13.56
CA LYS A 29 12.42 13.42 13.05
C LYS A 29 11.89 13.55 11.63
N VAL A 30 11.72 14.78 11.13
CA VAL A 30 11.13 15.00 9.79
C VAL A 30 12.04 14.47 8.69
N GLU A 31 13.36 14.62 8.81
CA GLU A 31 14.29 14.08 7.80
C GLU A 31 14.29 12.54 7.78
N VAL A 32 14.18 11.91 8.95
CA VAL A 32 14.02 10.45 9.04
C VAL A 32 12.70 10.04 8.37
N TYR A 33 11.61 10.73 8.67
CA TYR A 33 10.32 10.47 8.04
C TYR A 33 10.36 10.64 6.52
N PHE A 34 11.03 11.67 6.01
CA PHE A 34 11.22 11.90 4.58
C PHE A 34 12.10 10.83 3.92
N ALA A 35 13.05 10.25 4.63
CA ALA A 35 13.81 9.10 4.15
C ALA A 35 12.94 7.84 4.06
N GLU A 36 11.99 7.68 4.99
CA GLU A 36 11.05 6.54 5.03
C GLU A 36 9.95 6.60 3.96
N ILE A 37 9.47 7.79 3.58
CA ILE A 37 8.34 7.91 2.64
C ILE A 37 8.72 8.43 1.25
N ARG A 38 9.94 8.96 1.09
CA ARG A 38 10.47 9.57 -0.14
C ARG A 38 9.50 10.55 -0.82
N PRO A 39 9.02 11.59 -0.11
CA PRO A 39 8.04 12.50 -0.68
C PRO A 39 8.65 13.30 -1.84
N PRO A 40 7.82 13.84 -2.76
CA PRO A 40 8.30 14.64 -3.88
C PRO A 40 8.99 15.92 -3.40
N GLN A 41 9.82 16.51 -4.26
CA GLN A 41 10.59 17.71 -3.92
C GLN A 41 9.70 18.88 -3.45
N SER A 42 8.51 19.03 -4.02
CA SER A 42 7.55 20.07 -3.62
C SER A 42 7.14 20.00 -2.14
N VAL A 43 7.07 18.80 -1.57
CA VAL A 43 6.79 18.60 -0.13
C VAL A 43 7.97 19.04 0.72
N ARG A 44 9.20 18.75 0.26
CA ARG A 44 10.44 19.17 0.94
C ARG A 44 10.57 20.70 0.94
N ASP A 45 10.28 21.32 -0.20
CA ASP A 45 10.33 22.77 -0.35
C ASP A 45 9.27 23.46 0.53
N ALA A 46 8.05 22.90 0.57
CA ALA A 46 6.98 23.39 1.45
C ALA A 46 7.37 23.29 2.93
N TRP A 47 7.99 22.18 3.35
CA TRP A 47 8.48 22.02 4.72
C TRP A 47 9.59 23.03 5.05
N ALA A 48 10.58 23.21 4.18
CA ALA A 48 11.63 24.21 4.36
C ALA A 48 11.04 25.64 4.52
N GLY A 49 10.02 25.97 3.72
CA GLY A 49 9.30 27.24 3.84
C GLY A 49 8.57 27.42 5.17
N MET A 50 7.97 26.35 5.70
CA MET A 50 7.32 26.35 7.02
C MET A 50 8.35 26.49 8.15
N GLN A 51 9.47 25.77 8.07
CA GLN A 51 10.56 25.85 9.04
C GLN A 51 11.15 27.26 9.13
N ALA A 52 11.38 27.91 7.98
CA ALA A 52 11.88 29.29 7.94
C ALA A 52 10.93 30.29 8.63
N ARG A 53 9.63 29.98 8.71
CA ARG A 53 8.63 30.76 9.44
C ARG A 53 8.45 30.33 10.90
N GLY A 54 9.20 29.34 11.37
CA GLY A 54 9.07 28.80 12.74
C GLY A 54 7.81 27.99 12.98
N VAL A 55 7.18 27.45 11.92
CA VAL A 55 5.97 26.64 12.05
C VAL A 55 6.32 25.22 12.48
N ALA A 56 5.67 24.73 13.53
CA ALA A 56 5.83 23.36 14.01
C ALA A 56 5.10 22.34 13.11
N TRP A 57 5.64 21.13 13.01
CA TRP A 57 5.00 20.03 12.28
C TRP A 57 3.73 19.57 13.00
N GLN A 58 2.59 19.69 12.32
CA GLN A 58 1.30 19.15 12.76
C GLN A 58 0.68 18.38 11.61
N GLU A 59 0.33 17.12 11.84
CA GLU A 59 -0.13 16.19 10.81
C GLU A 59 -1.40 15.47 11.24
N SER A 60 -2.37 15.40 10.33
CA SER A 60 -3.50 14.48 10.44
C SER A 60 -3.28 13.33 9.46
N TYR A 61 -3.25 12.09 9.95
CA TYR A 61 -3.06 10.93 9.08
C TYR A 61 -4.16 9.88 9.17
N ARG A 62 -4.35 9.16 8.07
CA ARG A 62 -5.12 7.91 7.99
C ARG A 62 -4.27 6.81 7.38
N LYS A 63 -4.59 5.56 7.71
CA LYS A 63 -3.92 4.38 7.17
C LYS A 63 -4.93 3.44 6.55
N PHE A 64 -4.60 2.95 5.37
CA PHE A 64 -5.36 1.98 4.60
C PHE A 64 -4.50 0.73 4.42
N ALA A 65 -5.08 -0.43 4.69
CA ALA A 65 -4.40 -1.70 4.44
C ALA A 65 -5.30 -2.61 3.62
N ARG A 66 -4.69 -3.28 2.64
CA ARG A 66 -5.30 -4.34 1.86
C ARG A 66 -4.45 -5.60 1.98
N ILE A 67 -5.09 -6.76 2.05
CA ILE A 67 -4.43 -8.06 2.13
C ILE A 67 -5.07 -8.97 1.10
N GLU A 68 -4.27 -9.51 0.16
CA GLU A 68 -4.64 -10.69 -0.63
C GLU A 68 -4.22 -11.93 0.17
N LEU A 69 -5.18 -12.73 0.62
CA LEU A 69 -4.95 -13.88 1.50
C LEU A 69 -4.38 -15.06 0.69
N ALA A 70 -3.62 -15.94 1.32
CA ALA A 70 -3.02 -17.12 0.66
C ALA A 70 -4.06 -18.01 -0.04
N THR A 71 -5.30 -18.04 0.46
CA THR A 71 -6.46 -18.72 -0.15
C THR A 71 -6.79 -18.21 -1.56
N ALA A 72 -6.43 -16.97 -1.90
CA ALA A 72 -6.58 -16.42 -3.25
C ALA A 72 -5.74 -17.16 -4.31
N ALA A 73 -4.61 -17.78 -3.91
CA ALA A 73 -3.79 -18.57 -4.82
C ALA A 73 -4.56 -19.77 -5.42
N ALA A 74 -5.47 -20.36 -4.63
CA ALA A 74 -6.29 -21.50 -5.03
C ALA A 74 -7.64 -21.11 -5.68
N ALA A 75 -7.99 -19.82 -5.66
CA ALA A 75 -9.24 -19.34 -6.23
C ALA A 75 -9.26 -19.50 -7.76
N SER A 76 -10.44 -19.44 -8.38
CA SER A 76 -10.54 -19.34 -9.84
C SER A 76 -10.04 -17.96 -10.34
N ALA A 77 -9.71 -17.85 -11.63
CA ALA A 77 -9.32 -16.56 -12.21
C ALA A 77 -10.42 -15.49 -12.04
N PRO A 78 -11.72 -15.75 -12.28
CA PRO A 78 -12.76 -14.76 -12.02
C PRO A 78 -12.88 -14.33 -10.56
N GLU A 79 -12.68 -15.26 -9.61
CA GLU A 79 -12.67 -14.93 -8.18
C GLU A 79 -11.49 -14.03 -7.82
N ARG A 80 -10.28 -14.32 -8.33
CA ARG A 80 -9.11 -13.44 -8.16
C ARG A 80 -9.34 -12.05 -8.76
N ALA A 81 -9.85 -11.98 -9.99
CA ALA A 81 -10.20 -10.72 -10.63
C ALA A 81 -11.19 -9.92 -9.79
N ALA A 82 -12.21 -10.60 -9.26
CA ALA A 82 -13.25 -9.96 -8.45
C ALA A 82 -12.69 -9.33 -7.17
N VAL A 83 -11.80 -10.04 -6.46
CA VAL A 83 -11.19 -9.57 -5.21
C VAL A 83 -9.96 -8.69 -5.42
N ARG A 84 -9.55 -8.42 -6.66
CA ARG A 84 -8.51 -7.43 -7.01
C ARG A 84 -9.08 -6.11 -7.51
N ARG A 85 -10.41 -6.01 -7.64
CA ARG A 85 -11.06 -4.72 -7.89
C ARG A 85 -10.83 -3.76 -6.71
N PRO A 86 -10.69 -2.45 -6.98
CA PRO A 86 -10.62 -1.43 -5.94
C PRO A 86 -11.82 -1.53 -5.00
N ALA A 87 -11.57 -1.42 -3.69
CA ALA A 87 -12.59 -1.41 -2.64
C ALA A 87 -13.18 -0.01 -2.40
N GLY A 88 -12.62 1.03 -3.05
CA GLY A 88 -13.09 2.41 -2.90
C GLY A 88 -12.50 3.11 -1.68
N LEU A 89 -11.29 2.73 -1.25
CA LEU A 89 -10.56 3.43 -0.20
C LEU A 89 -9.98 4.74 -0.75
N ASP A 90 -9.76 5.72 0.13
CA ASP A 90 -9.22 7.02 -0.28
C ASP A 90 -7.78 6.93 -0.79
N LEU A 91 -7.01 5.95 -0.32
CA LEU A 91 -5.74 5.55 -0.93
C LEU A 91 -5.66 4.01 -0.96
N GLU A 92 -5.39 3.45 -2.13
CA GLU A 92 -5.46 2.00 -2.34
C GLU A 92 -4.35 1.52 -3.29
N ILE A 93 -3.74 0.37 -2.99
CA ILE A 93 -2.88 -0.39 -3.92
C ILE A 93 -3.60 -1.69 -4.25
N VAL A 94 -3.76 -1.98 -5.55
CA VAL A 94 -4.36 -3.23 -6.03
C VAL A 94 -3.40 -3.99 -6.95
N VAL A 95 -3.50 -5.32 -6.96
CA VAL A 95 -2.86 -6.17 -7.97
C VAL A 95 -3.69 -6.13 -9.25
N LEU A 96 -3.06 -6.00 -10.41
CA LEU A 96 -3.74 -6.05 -11.70
C LEU A 96 -3.81 -7.48 -12.26
N GLY A 97 -4.90 -7.77 -12.97
CA GLY A 97 -5.13 -9.07 -13.63
C GLY A 97 -5.65 -10.16 -12.69
N ASP A 98 -5.73 -11.37 -13.23
CA ASP A 98 -6.42 -12.52 -12.63
C ASP A 98 -5.52 -13.76 -12.49
N ALA A 99 -4.25 -13.65 -12.89
CA ALA A 99 -3.27 -14.71 -12.76
C ALA A 99 -2.87 -14.92 -11.28
N PRO A 100 -2.56 -16.17 -10.87
CA PRO A 100 -1.89 -16.40 -9.60
C PRO A 100 -0.57 -15.61 -9.53
N ILE A 101 -0.23 -15.14 -8.33
CA ILE A 101 1.09 -14.54 -8.10
C ILE A 101 2.14 -15.65 -8.22
N ALA A 102 3.16 -15.42 -9.05
CA ALA A 102 4.22 -16.40 -9.29
C ALA A 102 5.61 -15.75 -9.18
N VAL A 103 6.52 -16.45 -8.50
CA VAL A 103 7.92 -16.03 -8.38
C VAL A 103 8.57 -15.97 -9.76
N GLY A 104 9.39 -14.94 -9.98
CA GLY A 104 10.10 -14.74 -11.25
C GLY A 104 9.21 -14.28 -12.40
N GLN A 105 7.89 -14.20 -12.21
CA GLN A 105 6.98 -13.62 -13.19
C GLN A 105 6.71 -12.14 -12.87
N PRO A 106 6.58 -11.28 -13.89
CA PRO A 106 6.22 -9.89 -13.66
C PRO A 106 4.81 -9.76 -13.08
N LEU A 107 4.69 -8.96 -12.03
CA LEU A 107 3.43 -8.61 -11.38
C LEU A 107 3.20 -7.10 -11.54
N GLU A 108 1.96 -6.74 -11.86
CA GLU A 108 1.55 -5.35 -12.03
C GLU A 108 0.62 -4.92 -10.91
N PHE A 109 0.77 -3.68 -10.50
CA PHE A 109 -0.03 -3.05 -9.45
C PHE A 109 -0.52 -1.70 -9.94
N GLN A 110 -1.60 -1.21 -9.34
CA GLN A 110 -2.07 0.15 -9.52
C GLN A 110 -2.32 0.82 -8.17
N VAL A 111 -1.87 2.06 -8.05
CA VAL A 111 -2.15 2.93 -6.91
C VAL A 111 -3.22 3.92 -7.30
N LEU A 112 -4.23 4.02 -6.46
CA LEU A 112 -5.38 4.90 -6.64
C LEU A 112 -5.52 5.82 -5.44
N ARG A 113 -5.75 7.11 -5.69
CA ARG A 113 -6.23 8.07 -4.69
C ARG A 113 -7.64 8.47 -5.06
N GLU A 114 -8.59 8.25 -4.14
CA GLU A 114 -10.01 8.55 -4.34
C GLU A 114 -10.55 7.90 -5.64
N GLY A 115 -10.12 6.66 -5.90
CA GLY A 115 -10.46 5.90 -7.11
C GLY A 115 -9.76 6.35 -8.40
N ARG A 116 -8.88 7.36 -8.35
CA ARG A 116 -8.16 7.88 -9.53
C ARG A 116 -6.70 7.41 -9.54
N PRO A 117 -6.13 7.07 -10.71
CA PRO A 117 -4.70 6.80 -10.85
C PRO A 117 -3.81 7.86 -10.19
N LEU A 118 -2.89 7.42 -9.34
CA LEU A 118 -1.93 8.30 -8.67
C LEU A 118 -0.53 8.12 -9.28
N ALA A 119 -0.13 9.04 -10.14
CA ALA A 119 1.17 9.05 -10.81
C ALA A 119 2.29 9.63 -9.93
N GLY A 120 3.54 9.23 -10.20
CA GLY A 120 4.70 9.75 -9.47
C GLY A 120 4.73 9.33 -8.00
N PHE A 121 3.99 8.28 -7.62
CA PHE A 121 3.83 7.87 -6.24
C PHE A 121 4.94 6.87 -5.86
N PRO A 122 5.76 7.17 -4.84
CA PRO A 122 6.79 6.26 -4.39
C PRO A 122 6.16 5.08 -3.63
N VAL A 123 6.51 3.87 -4.06
CA VAL A 123 6.09 2.61 -3.43
C VAL A 123 7.33 1.80 -3.09
N GLU A 124 7.43 1.41 -1.83
CA GLU A 124 8.45 0.47 -1.38
C GLU A 124 7.88 -0.94 -1.36
N LEU A 125 8.60 -1.87 -1.97
CA LEU A 125 8.35 -3.30 -1.89
C LEU A 125 9.31 -3.91 -0.86
N VAL A 126 8.75 -4.40 0.24
CA VAL A 126 9.49 -5.02 1.34
C VAL A 126 9.16 -6.51 1.35
N SER A 127 10.17 -7.34 1.61
CA SER A 127 9.98 -8.77 1.87
C SER A 127 10.47 -9.15 3.25
N GLU A 128 9.84 -10.14 3.85
CA GLU A 128 10.37 -10.81 5.04
C GLU A 128 11.78 -11.41 4.86
N ARG A 129 12.22 -11.66 3.62
CA ARG A 129 13.53 -12.28 3.32
C ARG A 129 14.67 -11.28 3.20
N SER A 130 14.39 -9.97 3.18
CA SER A 130 15.39 -8.93 3.00
C SER A 130 15.11 -7.75 3.94
N PRO A 131 16.11 -7.27 4.69
CA PRO A 131 15.95 -6.04 5.46
C PRO A 131 15.88 -4.79 4.57
N LEU A 132 16.25 -4.89 3.29
CA LEU A 132 16.23 -3.79 2.33
C LEU A 132 14.98 -3.87 1.46
N GLY A 133 14.21 -2.77 1.45
CA GLY A 133 13.09 -2.56 0.54
C GLY A 133 13.55 -2.07 -0.83
N VAL A 134 12.76 -2.36 -1.86
CA VAL A 134 12.99 -1.91 -3.23
C VAL A 134 12.00 -0.81 -3.55
N TRP A 135 12.50 0.37 -3.87
CA TRP A 135 11.65 1.49 -4.26
C TRP A 135 11.31 1.46 -5.75
N ARG A 136 10.04 1.76 -6.04
CA ARG A 136 9.49 2.01 -7.37
C ARG A 136 8.65 3.28 -7.32
N GLU A 137 8.37 3.82 -8.48
CA GLU A 137 7.48 4.96 -8.64
C GLU A 137 6.40 4.57 -9.65
N THR A 138 5.17 5.04 -9.43
CA THR A 138 4.08 4.80 -10.37
C THR A 138 4.18 5.66 -11.62
N ASP A 139 3.80 5.09 -12.76
CA ASP A 139 3.70 5.78 -14.03
C ASP A 139 2.48 6.73 -14.10
N SER A 140 2.25 7.36 -15.27
CA SER A 140 1.11 8.26 -15.49
C SER A 140 -0.26 7.60 -15.35
N ALA A 141 -0.35 6.28 -15.45
CA ALA A 141 -1.56 5.49 -15.22
C ALA A 141 -1.65 4.99 -13.76
N GLY A 142 -0.78 5.46 -12.87
CA GLY A 142 -0.70 5.06 -11.48
C GLY A 142 -0.21 3.63 -11.30
N ARG A 143 0.47 3.06 -12.29
CA ARG A 143 0.88 1.64 -12.30
C ARG A 143 2.35 1.49 -12.01
N LEU A 144 2.71 0.33 -11.44
CA LEU A 144 4.09 -0.11 -11.35
C LEU A 144 4.17 -1.61 -11.64
N ARG A 145 5.31 -2.03 -12.18
CA ARG A 145 5.61 -3.43 -12.49
C ARG A 145 6.82 -3.89 -11.69
N HIS A 146 6.72 -5.06 -11.09
CA HIS A 146 7.82 -5.66 -10.33
C HIS A 146 7.82 -7.18 -10.47
N THR A 147 9.00 -7.78 -10.57
CA THR A 147 9.15 -9.24 -10.55
C THR A 147 9.59 -9.66 -9.17
N LEU A 148 8.81 -10.49 -8.48
CA LEU A 148 9.16 -10.97 -7.14
C LEU A 148 10.24 -12.06 -7.26
N PRO A 149 11.49 -11.81 -6.81
CA PRO A 149 12.60 -12.75 -7.03
C PRO A 149 12.53 -14.02 -6.17
N PHE A 150 11.69 -14.02 -5.14
CA PHE A 150 11.51 -15.17 -4.26
C PHE A 150 10.10 -15.25 -3.68
N ALA A 151 9.75 -16.47 -3.24
CA ALA A 151 8.54 -16.75 -2.49
C ALA A 151 8.55 -16.11 -1.09
N GLY A 152 7.39 -16.10 -0.46
CA GLY A 152 7.16 -15.59 0.88
C GLY A 152 6.24 -14.37 0.89
N ARG A 153 6.19 -13.72 2.05
CA ARG A 153 5.35 -12.54 2.27
C ARG A 153 6.02 -11.27 1.75
N TRP A 154 5.22 -10.46 1.08
CA TRP A 154 5.60 -9.18 0.53
C TRP A 154 4.63 -8.10 1.01
N LEU A 155 5.18 -6.94 1.30
CA LEU A 155 4.44 -5.73 1.65
C LEU A 155 4.81 -4.63 0.66
N LEU A 156 3.81 -4.11 -0.05
CA LEU A 156 3.93 -2.84 -0.75
C LEU A 156 3.45 -1.75 0.21
N ARG A 157 4.22 -0.66 0.35
CA ARG A 157 3.85 0.47 1.20
C ARG A 157 4.21 1.81 0.56
N GLY A 158 3.43 2.84 0.89
CA GLY A 158 3.71 4.22 0.49
C GLY A 158 2.88 5.22 1.30
N THR A 159 3.23 6.49 1.19
CA THR A 159 2.56 7.59 1.90
C THR A 159 2.33 8.78 0.97
N ASP A 160 1.08 9.21 0.83
CA ASP A 160 0.71 10.46 0.16
C ASP A 160 0.65 11.59 1.19
N LEU A 161 1.75 12.32 1.32
CA LEU A 161 1.89 13.47 2.21
C LEU A 161 1.62 14.77 1.46
N ARG A 162 0.70 15.59 1.96
CA ARG A 162 0.25 16.83 1.33
C ARG A 162 0.15 17.96 2.32
N LEU A 163 0.46 19.18 1.86
CA LEU A 163 0.17 20.39 2.62
C LEU A 163 -1.35 20.59 2.68
N ALA A 164 -1.85 20.83 3.88
CA ALA A 164 -3.22 21.17 4.19
C ALA A 164 -3.33 22.66 4.60
N PRO A 165 -4.55 23.23 4.68
CA PRO A 165 -4.74 24.59 5.17
C PRO A 165 -4.13 24.83 6.55
N GLN A 166 -3.88 26.10 6.87
CA GLN A 166 -3.28 26.55 8.14
C GLN A 166 -1.91 25.93 8.46
N ASP A 167 -1.07 25.71 7.43
CA ASP A 167 0.27 25.15 7.58
C ASP A 167 0.28 23.81 8.34
N ARG A 168 -0.70 22.96 8.06
CA ARG A 168 -0.78 21.58 8.57
C ARG A 168 -0.43 20.58 7.47
N TRP A 169 -0.13 19.36 7.85
CA TRP A 169 0.07 18.24 6.94
C TRP A 169 -1.13 17.29 6.98
N SER A 170 -1.44 16.70 5.84
CA SER A 170 -2.38 15.59 5.70
C SER A 170 -1.70 14.42 5.02
N SER A 171 -1.78 13.24 5.63
CA SER A 171 -1.13 12.04 5.12
C SER A 171 -2.09 10.87 4.98
N LEU A 172 -2.01 10.19 3.84
CA LEU A 172 -2.66 8.91 3.63
C LEU A 172 -1.57 7.85 3.48
N PHE A 173 -1.52 6.89 4.40
CA PHE A 173 -0.64 5.73 4.30
C PHE A 173 -1.38 4.58 3.65
N VAL A 174 -0.72 3.85 2.77
CA VAL A 174 -1.30 2.67 2.14
C VAL A 174 -0.36 1.49 2.23
N THR A 175 -0.95 0.31 2.44
CA THR A 175 -0.25 -0.96 2.36
C THR A 175 -1.05 -2.00 1.57
N LEU A 176 -0.33 -2.83 0.83
CA LEU A 176 -0.85 -4.06 0.23
C LEU A 176 0.06 -5.21 0.65
N ALA A 177 -0.50 -6.19 1.36
CA ALA A 177 0.16 -7.44 1.67
C ALA A 177 -0.26 -8.52 0.68
N ILE A 178 0.72 -9.24 0.14
CA ILE A 178 0.52 -10.39 -0.76
C ILE A 178 1.48 -11.52 -0.37
N GLU A 179 1.19 -12.72 -0.83
CA GLU A 179 2.07 -13.87 -0.68
C GLU A 179 2.41 -14.45 -2.05
N ALA A 180 3.71 -14.64 -2.30
CA ALA A 180 4.20 -15.41 -3.43
C ALA A 180 4.41 -16.86 -2.97
N PRO A 181 3.74 -17.85 -3.57
CA PRO A 181 3.79 -19.23 -3.08
C PRO A 181 5.20 -19.81 -3.19
N THR A 182 5.58 -20.60 -2.18
CA THR A 182 6.80 -21.41 -2.22
C THR A 182 6.67 -22.48 -3.29
N ALA A 183 7.67 -22.62 -4.16
CA ALA A 183 7.70 -23.71 -5.12
C ALA A 183 7.62 -25.06 -4.37
N GLY A 184 6.52 -25.79 -4.53
CA GLY A 184 6.34 -27.15 -4.00
C GLY A 184 5.44 -27.32 -2.77
N SER A 185 4.80 -26.29 -2.23
CA SER A 185 3.81 -26.48 -1.16
C SER A 185 2.42 -26.81 -1.76
N PRO A 186 1.84 -27.99 -1.50
CA PRO A 186 0.44 -28.23 -1.85
C PRO A 186 -0.44 -27.26 -1.05
N VAL A 187 -1.40 -26.64 -1.73
CA VAL A 187 -2.50 -25.93 -1.09
C VAL A 187 -3.18 -26.94 -0.16
N ARG A 188 -3.07 -26.74 1.17
CA ARG A 188 -3.84 -27.56 2.10
C ARG A 188 -5.33 -27.20 1.94
N PRO A 189 -6.21 -28.20 1.74
CA PRO A 189 -7.64 -27.97 1.55
C PRO A 189 -8.32 -27.38 2.79
#